data_AF-A0A2E3F3D0-F1
#
_entry.id   AF-A0A2E3F3D0-F1
#
_cell.length_a   1.000
_cell.length_b   1.000
_cell.length_c   1.000
_cell.angle_alpha   90.00
_cell.angle_beta   90.00
_cell.angle_gamma   90.00
#
_symmetry.space_group_name_H-M   'P 1'
#
loop_
_entity.id
_entity.type
_entity.pdbx_description
1 polymer ?
#
loop_
_entity_poly.entity_id
_entity_poly.type
_entity_poly.pdbx_seq_one_letter_code
_entity_poly.pdbx_strand_id
1 'polypeptide(L)'
;MENLKTKPNYIIPSNDVIALEKGKIPPQAIDLEQVVLGAMMIDKKGVDEIIDILSPEVFYKDAHQHIYDAIRSLFENGEPIDLLTVSEQLKQMAKLDKAGGDYYLIQLTQKVSSSAHIEYHARIILQKYIQRSLIKISNEIIEEAYDETTDVFDLLDNAESKLYEVTQGNIKRSSETAQSLVIQAKKKIEEISNKEGLSGIPSGFDRLDKLTSGWQPSDLIIVAARPGMGKTALTLSMARNIAVGQGIPVAFFSLEMASVQLITRLISSETGLSSEKLRTGKLEKHEWEQLNVKVKSLEKAPLFIDDTPSLSIFDLRAKARRLASQHGIKMIIIDYLQLMTAGGSQKNGNREQEISMISRNLKALAKELDVPVIALSQLSRAVETRGGSKRPLLSDLRESGAIEQDADIVSFIYRPEYYKIDEWDDEERSPTDGQAEFIVAKHRNGGLENIRLKFIGHLGKFDNLDDFSTPYQFESAMNQNAAANDDTFRPDTFPTPDQAFGSSMNDGGFDRDGEDEVPF
;
A
#
# COMPACT_ATOMS: atom_id res chain seq x y z
N MET A 1 13.43 69.34 -37.80
CA MET A 1 12.38 68.36 -37.51
C MET A 1 12.83 67.09 -38.21
N GLU A 2 13.24 66.00 -37.57
CA GLU A 2 12.78 65.37 -36.34
C GLU A 2 13.93 64.80 -35.50
N ASN A 3 13.65 64.64 -34.21
CA ASN A 3 14.54 64.17 -33.17
C ASN A 3 14.90 62.68 -33.30
N LEU A 4 16.17 62.37 -33.52
CA LEU A 4 16.72 61.04 -33.21
C LEU A 4 16.93 60.94 -31.69
N LYS A 5 15.90 60.49 -30.97
CA LYS A 5 15.99 60.13 -29.55
C LYS A 5 16.90 58.90 -29.41
N THR A 6 18.00 59.07 -28.69
CA THR A 6 18.84 58.00 -28.16
C THR A 6 17.99 57.08 -27.27
N LYS A 7 17.97 55.78 -27.58
CA LYS A 7 17.39 54.76 -26.69
C LYS A 7 18.28 54.65 -25.45
N PRO A 8 17.74 54.65 -24.22
CA PRO A 8 18.54 54.34 -23.05
C PRO A 8 18.91 52.85 -23.10
N ASN A 9 20.21 52.55 -22.96
CA ASN A 9 20.70 51.22 -22.66
C ASN A 9 20.17 50.82 -21.28
N TYR A 10 19.12 50.00 -21.24
CA TYR A 10 18.76 49.29 -20.02
C TYR A 10 19.81 48.20 -19.80
N ILE A 11 20.70 48.44 -18.85
CA ILE A 11 21.51 47.39 -18.24
C ILE A 11 20.53 46.52 -17.46
N ILE A 12 20.32 45.29 -17.92
CA ILE A 12 19.61 44.26 -17.14
C ILE A 12 20.53 43.94 -15.96
N PRO A 13 20.14 44.19 -14.69
CA PRO A 13 20.92 43.68 -13.58
C PRO A 13 20.82 42.15 -13.59
N SER A 14 21.97 41.49 -13.59
CA SER A 14 22.09 40.06 -13.32
C SER A 14 21.45 39.78 -11.95
N ASN A 15 20.27 39.16 -11.95
CA ASN A 15 19.44 38.95 -10.77
C ASN A 15 19.91 37.73 -9.95
N ASP A 16 21.21 37.63 -9.68
CA ASP A 16 21.78 36.70 -8.68
C ASP A 16 21.79 37.37 -7.30
N VAL A 17 20.66 37.93 -6.87
CA VAL A 17 20.55 38.52 -5.54
C VAL A 17 19.78 37.56 -4.65
N ILE A 18 20.51 36.58 -4.09
CA ILE A 18 20.14 36.00 -2.81
C ILE A 18 20.03 37.18 -1.85
N ALA A 19 18.82 37.57 -1.47
CA ALA A 19 18.60 38.66 -0.52
C ALA A 19 19.32 38.32 0.79
N LEU A 20 20.47 38.95 1.02
CA LEU A 20 21.28 38.88 2.24
C LEU A 20 20.57 39.63 3.38
N GLU A 21 19.33 39.28 3.70
CA GLU A 21 18.50 40.09 4.62
C GLU A 21 19.05 40.18 6.06
N LYS A 22 20.13 39.46 6.43
CA LYS A 22 20.73 39.52 7.78
C LYS A 22 22.26 39.41 7.84
N GLY A 23 22.98 39.69 6.74
CA GLY A 23 24.44 39.51 6.71
C GLY A 23 24.90 38.06 6.94
N LYS A 24 23.99 37.09 6.75
CA LYS A 24 24.28 35.66 6.88
C LYS A 24 24.79 35.13 5.54
N ILE A 25 25.96 34.51 5.58
CA ILE A 25 26.56 33.85 4.41
C ILE A 25 25.77 32.55 4.14
N PRO A 26 25.52 32.18 2.86
CA PRO A 26 24.91 30.90 2.54
C PRO A 26 25.64 29.73 3.24
N PRO A 27 24.91 28.71 3.72
CA PRO A 27 25.52 27.57 4.41
C PRO A 27 26.62 26.90 3.58
N GLN A 28 27.83 26.90 4.12
CA GLN A 28 29.04 26.42 3.42
C GLN A 28 29.99 25.75 4.42
N ALA A 29 30.87 24.88 3.92
CA ALA A 29 31.92 24.23 4.70
C ALA A 29 33.20 24.09 3.85
N ILE A 30 33.78 25.23 3.47
CA ILE A 30 34.89 25.30 2.50
C ILE A 30 36.10 24.47 2.96
N ASP A 31 36.42 24.49 4.26
CA ASP A 31 37.54 23.70 4.79
C ASP A 31 37.33 22.19 4.60
N LEU A 32 36.08 21.71 4.76
CA LEU A 32 35.73 20.31 4.53
C LEU A 32 35.74 19.96 3.05
N GLU A 33 35.28 20.87 2.18
CA GLU A 33 35.37 20.69 0.73
C GLU A 33 36.83 20.49 0.28
N GLN A 34 37.75 21.27 0.84
CA GLN A 34 39.17 21.15 0.52
C GLN A 34 39.76 19.82 0.99
N VAL A 35 39.40 19.38 2.20
CA VAL A 35 39.85 18.10 2.76
C VAL A 35 39.31 16.93 1.94
N VAL A 36 38.03 16.96 1.53
CA VAL A 36 37.43 15.88 0.72
C VAL A 36 38.09 15.79 -0.66
N LEU A 37 38.22 16.91 -1.38
CA LEU A 37 38.87 16.91 -2.70
C LEU A 37 40.34 16.51 -2.62
N GLY A 38 41.06 17.03 -1.62
CA GLY A 38 42.45 16.64 -1.38
C GLY A 38 42.60 15.15 -1.14
N ALA A 39 41.69 14.57 -0.34
CA ALA A 39 41.78 13.17 0.05
C ALA A 39 41.40 12.24 -1.12
N MET A 40 40.45 12.64 -1.98
CA MET A 40 40.14 11.95 -3.23
C MET A 40 41.35 11.91 -4.20
N MET A 41 42.22 12.92 -4.18
CA MET A 41 43.45 12.97 -5.00
C MET A 41 44.64 12.20 -4.42
N ILE A 42 44.53 11.71 -3.17
CA ILE A 42 45.62 10.99 -2.48
C ILE A 42 45.26 9.51 -2.33
N ASP A 43 44.03 9.21 -1.91
CA ASP A 43 43.59 7.87 -1.54
C ASP A 43 42.45 7.41 -2.44
N LYS A 44 42.72 6.36 -3.23
CA LYS A 44 41.74 5.74 -4.12
C LYS A 44 40.48 5.27 -3.38
N LYS A 45 40.62 4.79 -2.14
CA LYS A 45 39.46 4.34 -1.33
C LYS A 45 38.50 5.49 -1.02
N GLY A 46 39.04 6.69 -0.83
CA GLY A 46 38.23 7.88 -0.58
C GLY A 46 37.38 8.29 -1.78
N VAL A 47 37.76 7.90 -3.00
CA VAL A 47 36.94 8.11 -4.20
C VAL A 47 35.77 7.14 -4.22
N ASP A 48 36.04 5.83 -4.05
CA ASP A 48 35.02 4.78 -4.13
C ASP A 48 33.88 4.99 -3.12
N GLU A 49 34.20 5.49 -1.92
CA GLU A 49 33.20 5.76 -0.86
C GLU A 49 32.36 7.03 -1.10
N ILE A 50 32.90 8.03 -1.82
CA ILE A 50 32.30 9.37 -1.92
C ILE A 50 31.60 9.62 -3.24
N ILE A 51 32.05 8.98 -4.31
CA ILE A 51 31.57 9.24 -5.67
C ILE A 51 30.05 9.03 -5.80
N ASP A 52 29.49 8.12 -5.00
CA ASP A 52 28.07 7.82 -4.94
C ASP A 52 27.26 8.80 -4.08
N ILE A 53 27.93 9.54 -3.18
CA ILE A 53 27.31 10.44 -2.20
C ILE A 53 27.20 11.87 -2.74
N LEU A 54 28.23 12.34 -3.46
CA LEU A 54 28.34 13.75 -3.86
C LEU A 54 28.12 13.96 -5.37
N SER A 55 27.44 15.05 -5.73
CA SER A 55 27.42 15.61 -7.08
C SER A 55 28.26 16.89 -7.15
N PRO A 56 28.71 17.32 -8.35
CA PRO A 56 29.48 18.56 -8.50
C PRO A 56 28.79 19.79 -7.89
N GLU A 57 27.47 19.86 -7.98
CA GLU A 57 26.65 20.99 -7.49
C GLU A 57 26.65 21.12 -5.96
N VAL A 58 27.05 20.07 -5.23
CA VAL A 58 27.07 20.06 -3.76
C VAL A 58 28.16 20.99 -3.22
N PHE A 59 29.22 21.26 -3.99
CA PHE A 59 30.30 22.15 -3.57
C PHE A 59 29.88 23.61 -3.67
N TYR A 60 30.18 24.41 -2.64
CA TYR A 60 29.85 25.83 -2.64
C TYR A 60 30.74 26.63 -3.59
N LYS A 61 32.03 26.30 -3.66
CA LYS A 61 32.99 27.05 -4.47
C LYS A 61 33.03 26.48 -5.89
N ASP A 62 32.81 27.30 -6.91
CA ASP A 62 32.86 26.90 -8.33
C ASP A 62 34.15 26.16 -8.70
N ALA A 63 35.29 26.61 -8.17
CA ALA A 63 36.57 25.93 -8.37
C ALA A 63 36.52 24.46 -7.89
N HIS A 64 35.89 24.20 -6.75
CA HIS A 64 35.73 22.84 -6.21
C HIS A 64 34.76 22.00 -7.05
N GLN A 65 33.70 22.61 -7.58
CA GLN A 65 32.78 21.94 -8.50
C GLN A 65 33.53 21.44 -9.74
N HIS A 66 34.38 22.28 -10.34
CA HIS A 66 35.19 21.90 -11.51
C HIS A 66 36.21 20.80 -11.20
N ILE A 67 36.84 20.84 -10.03
CA ILE A 67 37.79 19.80 -9.59
C ILE A 67 37.06 18.47 -9.41
N TYR A 68 35.89 18.47 -8.76
CA TYR A 68 35.09 17.26 -8.58
C TYR A 68 34.56 16.70 -9.91
N ASP A 69 34.12 17.58 -10.82
CA ASP A 69 33.69 17.23 -12.18
C ASP A 69 34.81 16.49 -12.96
N ALA A 70 36.06 16.97 -12.84
CA ALA A 70 37.22 16.29 -13.43
C ALA A 70 37.50 14.93 -12.77
N ILE A 71 37.47 14.84 -11.43
CA ILE A 71 37.63 13.59 -10.69
C ILE A 71 36.58 12.56 -11.11
N ARG A 72 35.32 12.99 -11.23
CA ARG A 72 34.21 12.14 -11.66
C ARG A 72 34.38 11.65 -13.09
N SER A 73 34.80 12.53 -14.01
CA SER A 73 35.08 12.14 -15.40
C SER A 73 36.18 11.08 -15.49
N LEU A 74 37.25 11.22 -14.69
CA LEU A 74 38.32 10.23 -14.63
C LEU A 74 37.81 8.90 -14.05
N PHE A 75 36.98 8.94 -13.01
CA PHE A 75 36.36 7.75 -12.43
C PHE A 75 35.48 6.99 -13.44
N GLU A 76 34.62 7.71 -14.17
CA GLU A 76 33.73 7.15 -15.18
C GLU A 76 34.51 6.51 -16.35
N ASN A 77 35.68 7.07 -16.68
CA ASN A 77 36.59 6.52 -17.69
C ASN A 77 37.49 5.38 -17.17
N GLY A 78 37.42 5.06 -15.87
CA GLY A 78 38.26 4.05 -15.23
C GLY A 78 39.75 4.44 -15.13
N GLU A 79 40.06 5.73 -15.24
CA GLU A 79 41.42 6.25 -15.17
C GLU A 79 41.87 6.44 -13.70
N PRO A 80 43.18 6.32 -13.41
CA PRO A 80 43.69 6.57 -12.07
C PRO A 80 43.48 8.04 -11.68
N ILE A 81 43.01 8.26 -10.45
CA ILE A 81 42.75 9.60 -9.92
C ILE A 81 43.88 9.96 -8.97
N ASP A 82 44.68 10.92 -9.39
CA ASP A 82 45.74 11.54 -8.60
C ASP A 82 45.88 13.02 -8.98
N LEU A 83 46.74 13.74 -8.27
CA LEU A 83 46.98 15.16 -8.52
C LEU A 83 47.31 15.49 -9.98
N LEU A 84 48.13 14.66 -10.64
CA LEU A 84 48.60 14.90 -12.00
C LEU A 84 47.51 14.60 -13.02
N THR A 85 46.78 13.49 -12.86
CA THR A 85 45.69 13.13 -13.76
C THR A 85 44.53 14.11 -13.67
N VAL A 86 44.19 14.59 -12.47
CA VAL A 86 43.18 15.64 -12.28
C VAL A 86 43.62 16.97 -12.90
N SER A 87 44.90 17.36 -12.75
CA SER A 87 45.45 18.55 -13.42
C SER A 87 45.34 18.45 -14.95
N GLU A 88 45.73 17.30 -15.52
CA GLU A 88 45.67 17.07 -16.97
C GLU A 88 44.23 17.08 -17.48
N GLN A 89 43.30 16.43 -16.75
CA GLN A 89 41.88 16.45 -17.10
C GLN A 89 41.31 17.87 -17.07
N LEU A 90 41.66 18.68 -16.06
CA LEU A 90 41.25 20.08 -15.98
C LEU A 90 41.82 20.93 -17.12
N LYS A 91 43.02 20.61 -17.63
CA LYS A 91 43.61 21.24 -18.82
C LYS A 91 42.83 20.86 -20.08
N GLN A 92 42.52 19.58 -20.26
CA GLN A 92 41.72 19.10 -21.40
C GLN A 92 40.33 19.74 -21.42
N MET A 93 39.72 19.95 -20.25
CA MET A 93 38.44 20.63 -20.11
C MET A 93 38.52 22.16 -20.22
N ALA A 94 39.73 22.75 -20.37
CA ALA A 94 39.99 24.19 -20.34
C ALA A 94 39.45 24.89 -19.07
N LYS A 95 39.43 24.18 -17.93
CA LYS A 95 38.94 24.66 -16.63
C LYS A 95 40.03 24.84 -15.57
N LEU A 96 41.29 24.50 -15.86
CA LEU A 96 42.40 24.57 -14.89
C LEU A 96 42.56 25.97 -14.25
N ASP A 97 42.53 27.03 -15.05
CA ASP A 97 42.67 28.39 -14.53
C ASP A 97 41.51 28.77 -13.60
N LYS A 98 40.29 28.31 -13.93
CA LYS A 98 39.10 28.51 -13.09
C LYS A 98 39.13 27.69 -11.80
N ALA A 99 39.82 26.55 -11.80
CA ALA A 99 40.04 25.72 -10.63
C ALA A 99 41.11 26.27 -9.66
N GLY A 100 41.86 27.33 -10.05
CA GLY A 100 42.93 27.93 -9.25
C GLY A 100 44.33 27.47 -9.64
N GLY A 101 44.48 26.73 -10.74
CA GLY A 101 45.77 26.26 -11.24
C GLY A 101 46.38 25.11 -10.45
N ASP A 102 47.53 24.62 -10.94
CA ASP A 102 48.25 23.49 -10.34
C ASP A 102 48.64 23.75 -8.87
N TYR A 103 48.98 25.00 -8.54
CA TYR A 103 49.33 25.38 -7.17
C TYR A 103 48.18 25.16 -6.18
N TYR A 104 46.94 25.44 -6.57
CA TYR A 104 45.79 25.24 -5.69
C TYR A 104 45.53 23.75 -5.42
N LEU A 105 45.65 22.90 -6.45
CA LEU A 105 45.50 21.45 -6.29
C LEU A 105 46.55 20.88 -5.31
N ILE A 106 47.80 21.36 -5.38
CA ILE A 106 48.86 20.99 -4.42
C ILE A 106 48.49 21.43 -3.00
N GLN A 107 47.89 22.61 -2.82
CA GLN A 107 47.44 23.05 -1.49
C GLN A 107 46.32 22.16 -0.94
N LEU A 108 45.41 21.66 -1.79
CA LEU A 108 44.34 20.77 -1.36
C LEU A 108 44.90 19.45 -0.80
N THR A 109 45.87 18.85 -1.48
CA THR A 109 46.48 17.59 -1.03
C THR A 109 47.28 17.78 0.27
N GLN A 110 47.92 18.92 0.47
CA GLN A 110 48.66 19.22 1.70
C GLN A 110 47.78 19.42 2.95
N LYS A 111 46.50 19.79 2.78
CA LYS A 111 45.57 20.00 3.90
C LYS A 111 45.02 18.71 4.50
N VAL A 112 45.23 17.57 3.85
CA VAL A 112 44.69 16.28 4.28
C VAL A 112 45.66 15.61 5.25
N SER A 113 45.24 15.47 6.49
CA SER A 113 45.98 14.70 7.50
C SER A 113 45.56 13.23 7.57
N SER A 114 44.31 12.90 7.23
CA SER A 114 43.78 11.53 7.24
C SER A 114 42.54 11.40 6.33
N SER A 115 42.41 10.27 5.63
CA SER A 115 41.23 9.88 4.85
C SER A 115 40.17 9.11 5.65
N ALA A 116 40.45 8.74 6.92
CA ALA A 116 39.62 7.79 7.67
C ALA A 116 38.19 8.27 8.01
N HIS A 117 37.91 9.58 7.89
CA HIS A 117 36.59 10.16 8.18
C HIS A 117 36.03 10.97 7.00
N ILE A 118 36.51 10.68 5.79
CA ILE A 118 36.14 11.42 4.58
C ILE A 118 34.64 11.33 4.27
N GLU A 119 34.00 10.18 4.55
CA GLU A 119 32.55 9.99 4.42
C GLU A 119 31.76 10.95 5.33
N TYR A 120 32.19 11.11 6.58
CA TYR A 120 31.55 12.03 7.53
C TYR A 120 31.66 13.49 7.05
N HIS A 121 32.82 13.87 6.52
CA HIS A 121 33.02 15.21 5.94
C HIS A 121 32.17 15.43 4.68
N ALA A 122 32.07 14.43 3.79
CA ALA A 122 31.20 14.45 2.62
C ALA A 122 29.73 14.65 3.02
N ARG A 123 29.24 13.93 4.04
CA ARG A 123 27.88 14.11 4.57
C ARG A 123 27.62 15.53 5.08
N ILE A 124 28.60 16.19 5.71
CA ILE A 124 28.45 17.59 6.14
C ILE A 124 28.32 18.52 4.93
N ILE A 125 29.14 18.32 3.89
CA ILE A 125 29.06 19.12 2.64
C ILE A 125 27.67 18.96 2.01
N LEU A 126 27.15 17.73 1.95
CA LEU A 126 25.80 17.44 1.48
C LEU A 126 24.72 18.13 2.32
N GLN A 127 24.83 18.12 3.65
CA GLN A 127 23.92 18.85 4.53
C GLN A 127 23.94 20.36 4.25
N LYS A 128 25.11 20.94 3.98
CA LYS A 128 25.22 22.37 3.61
C LYS A 128 24.57 22.66 2.27
N TYR A 129 24.74 21.77 1.28
CA TYR A 129 24.03 21.89 0.00
C TYR A 129 22.51 21.83 0.17
N ILE A 130 21.98 20.86 0.92
CA ILE A 130 20.54 20.76 1.20
C ILE A 130 20.03 22.07 1.82
N GLN A 131 20.77 22.63 2.79
CA GLN A 131 20.42 23.92 3.38
C GLN A 131 20.40 25.06 2.35
N ARG A 132 21.36 25.11 1.41
CA ARG A 132 21.36 26.10 0.33
C ARG A 132 20.21 25.90 -0.67
N SER A 133 19.94 24.67 -1.07
CA SER A 133 18.84 24.35 -2.00
C SER A 133 17.48 24.71 -1.39
N LEU A 134 17.28 24.46 -0.09
CA LEU A 134 16.08 24.90 0.62
C LEU A 134 15.93 26.42 0.63
N ILE A 135 17.01 27.17 0.86
CA ILE A 135 16.98 28.64 0.79
C ILE A 135 16.61 29.11 -0.62
N LYS A 136 17.22 28.53 -1.65
CA LYS A 136 16.94 28.87 -3.06
C LYS A 136 15.46 28.63 -3.40
N ILE A 137 14.95 27.44 -3.12
CA ILE A 137 13.55 27.08 -3.41
C ILE A 137 12.58 27.94 -2.61
N SER A 138 12.90 28.24 -1.35
CA SER A 138 12.06 29.12 -0.54
C SER A 138 11.96 30.51 -1.17
N ASN A 139 13.06 31.05 -1.70
CA ASN A 139 13.04 32.34 -2.40
C ASN A 139 12.24 32.27 -3.70
N GLU A 140 12.39 31.21 -4.49
CA GLU A 140 11.57 31.02 -5.70
C GLU A 140 10.07 30.94 -5.37
N ILE A 141 9.69 30.20 -4.31
CA ILE A 141 8.30 30.12 -3.84
C ILE A 141 7.80 31.49 -3.36
N ILE A 142 8.65 32.26 -2.67
CA ILE A 142 8.30 33.62 -2.23
C ILE A 142 8.07 34.52 -3.43
N GLU A 143 8.93 34.47 -4.45
CA GLU A 143 8.77 35.25 -5.69
C GLU A 143 7.49 34.87 -6.42
N GLU A 144 7.22 33.58 -6.61
CA GLU A 144 5.98 33.08 -7.23
C GLU A 144 4.73 33.47 -6.42
N ALA A 145 4.82 33.52 -5.08
CA ALA A 145 3.71 33.93 -4.23
C ALA A 145 3.36 35.42 -4.32
N TYR A 146 4.28 36.27 -4.77
CA TYR A 146 3.99 37.69 -5.08
C TYR A 146 3.40 37.89 -6.48
N ASP A 147 3.44 36.88 -7.34
CA ASP A 147 2.87 36.95 -8.69
C ASP A 147 1.36 36.67 -8.67
N GLU A 148 0.56 37.75 -8.72
CA GLU A 148 -0.91 37.67 -8.73
C GLU A 148 -1.50 36.98 -9.99
N THR A 149 -0.69 36.66 -11.01
CA THR A 149 -1.16 35.97 -12.22
C THR A 149 -1.19 34.44 -12.10
N THR A 150 -0.53 33.90 -11.08
CA THR A 150 -0.44 32.45 -10.85
C THR A 150 -1.62 31.96 -10.00
N ASP A 151 -2.23 30.83 -10.38
CA ASP A 151 -3.26 30.20 -9.57
C ASP A 151 -2.67 29.66 -8.26
N VAL A 152 -3.35 29.88 -7.14
CA VAL A 152 -2.86 29.50 -5.80
C VAL A 152 -2.66 27.99 -5.67
N PHE A 153 -3.46 27.16 -6.35
CA PHE A 153 -3.30 25.71 -6.30
C PHE A 153 -2.09 25.27 -7.13
N ASP A 154 -1.86 25.86 -8.31
CA ASP A 154 -0.67 25.60 -9.12
C ASP A 154 0.62 26.01 -8.36
N LEU A 155 0.58 27.12 -7.61
CA LEU A 155 1.68 27.55 -6.72
C LEU A 155 1.96 26.50 -5.63
N LEU A 156 0.92 25.96 -4.99
CA LEU A 156 1.06 24.93 -3.95
C LEU A 156 1.67 23.64 -4.52
N ASP A 157 1.21 23.20 -5.69
CA ASP A 157 1.72 21.99 -6.36
C ASP A 157 3.19 22.15 -6.81
N ASN A 158 3.55 23.32 -7.34
CA ASN A 158 4.94 23.64 -7.70
C ASN A 158 5.84 23.70 -6.47
N ALA A 159 5.37 24.31 -5.37
CA ALA A 159 6.10 24.35 -4.11
C ALA A 159 6.33 22.94 -3.53
N GLU A 160 5.31 22.07 -3.55
CA GLU A 160 5.45 20.68 -3.10
C GLU A 160 6.46 19.92 -3.96
N SER A 161 6.37 20.07 -5.29
CA SER A 161 7.26 19.40 -6.24
C SER A 161 8.73 19.80 -6.03
N LYS A 162 9.02 21.10 -5.90
CA LYS A 162 10.38 21.61 -5.65
C LYS A 162 10.94 21.12 -4.32
N LEU A 163 10.13 21.14 -3.25
CA LEU A 163 10.56 20.61 -1.95
C LEU A 163 10.82 19.10 -2.00
N TYR A 164 10.01 18.36 -2.76
CA TYR A 164 10.16 16.93 -2.93
C TYR A 164 11.45 16.56 -3.68
N GLU A 165 11.80 17.26 -4.75
CA GLU A 165 13.03 17.03 -5.52
C GLU A 165 14.29 17.11 -4.64
N VAL A 166 14.35 18.06 -3.69
CA VAL A 166 15.47 18.18 -2.75
C VAL A 166 15.57 17.00 -1.80
N THR A 167 14.44 16.39 -1.43
CA THR A 167 14.43 15.22 -0.54
C THR A 167 14.84 13.93 -1.26
N GLN A 168 14.46 13.76 -2.53
CA GLN A 168 14.75 12.57 -3.33
C GLN A 168 16.12 12.60 -4.01
N GLY A 169 16.55 13.75 -4.55
CA GLY A 169 17.79 13.88 -5.31
C GLY A 169 19.06 13.54 -4.51
N ASN A 170 18.98 13.64 -3.19
CA ASN A 170 20.09 13.37 -2.26
C ASN A 170 20.04 11.99 -1.60
N ILE A 171 18.98 11.22 -1.83
CA ILE A 171 18.84 9.82 -1.41
C ILE A 171 18.71 8.98 -2.68
N LYS A 172 19.76 8.94 -3.49
CA LYS A 172 19.89 7.83 -4.45
C LYS A 172 19.86 6.57 -3.61
N ARG A 173 18.78 5.79 -3.73
CA ARG A 173 18.77 4.40 -3.27
C ARG A 173 19.93 3.72 -4.00
N SER A 174 21.02 3.51 -3.28
CA SER A 174 22.16 2.71 -3.72
C SER A 174 21.62 1.40 -4.26
N SER A 175 21.99 1.00 -5.48
CA SER A 175 21.66 -0.33 -5.98
C SER A 175 22.10 -1.37 -4.97
N GLU A 176 21.16 -2.10 -4.38
CA GLU A 176 21.48 -3.17 -3.44
C GLU A 176 22.11 -4.34 -4.20
N THR A 177 23.16 -4.93 -3.62
CA THR A 177 23.76 -6.14 -4.20
C THR A 177 22.80 -7.32 -4.06
N ALA A 178 22.91 -8.31 -4.96
CA ALA A 178 22.12 -9.53 -4.84
C ALA A 178 22.35 -10.24 -3.50
N GLN A 179 23.57 -10.15 -2.95
CA GLN A 179 23.91 -10.75 -1.65
C GLN A 179 23.15 -10.10 -0.49
N SER A 180 23.08 -8.76 -0.42
CA SER A 180 22.30 -8.07 0.62
C SER A 180 20.82 -8.41 0.53
N LEU A 181 20.27 -8.47 -0.68
CA LEU A 181 18.87 -8.83 -0.91
C LEU A 181 18.56 -10.27 -0.48
N VAL A 182 19.48 -11.22 -0.76
CA VAL A 182 19.32 -12.62 -0.32
C VAL A 182 19.35 -12.74 1.20
N ILE A 183 20.24 -11.99 1.88
CA ILE A 183 20.29 -11.99 3.35
C ILE A 183 18.99 -11.42 3.93
N GLN A 184 18.50 -10.31 3.40
CA GLN A 184 17.21 -9.73 3.80
C GLN A 184 16.04 -10.71 3.55
N ALA A 185 16.01 -11.35 2.39
CA ALA A 185 14.97 -12.32 2.03
C ALA A 185 14.98 -13.53 2.96
N LYS A 186 16.15 -14.09 3.27
CA LYS A 186 16.29 -15.20 4.24
C LYS A 186 15.78 -14.81 5.61
N LYS A 187 16.18 -13.64 6.11
CA LYS A 187 15.70 -13.13 7.40
C LYS A 187 14.18 -12.99 7.44
N LYS A 188 13.58 -12.47 6.36
CA LYS A 188 12.12 -12.35 6.23
C LYS A 188 11.42 -13.72 6.24
N ILE A 189 11.99 -14.72 5.56
CA ILE A 189 11.47 -16.10 5.57
C ILE A 189 11.56 -16.72 6.98
N GLU A 190 12.66 -16.52 7.70
CA GLU A 190 12.81 -16.98 9.08
C GLU A 190 11.79 -16.33 10.02
N GLU A 191 11.55 -15.02 9.86
CA GLU A 191 10.52 -14.29 10.62
C GLU A 191 9.11 -14.82 10.36
N ILE A 192 8.80 -15.19 9.12
CA ILE A 192 7.52 -15.80 8.74
C ILE A 192 7.42 -17.22 9.30
N SER A 193 8.47 -18.03 9.20
CA SER A 193 8.48 -19.41 9.70
C SER A 193 8.32 -19.51 11.21
N ASN A 194 8.77 -18.50 11.96
CA ASN A 194 8.67 -18.47 13.42
C ASN A 194 7.34 -17.90 13.94
N LYS A 195 6.52 -17.29 13.08
CA LYS A 195 5.17 -16.82 13.43
C LYS A 195 4.15 -17.85 12.96
N GLU A 196 3.35 -18.37 13.89
CA GLU A 196 2.12 -19.06 13.52
C GLU A 196 1.14 -18.02 12.94
N GLY A 197 1.07 -17.93 11.62
CA GLY A 197 0.20 -16.95 10.95
C GLY A 197 0.52 -16.75 9.47
N LEU A 198 -0.26 -15.88 8.85
CA LEU A 198 -0.11 -15.49 7.45
C LEU A 198 1.07 -14.50 7.30
N SER A 199 1.72 -14.50 6.14
CA SER A 199 2.83 -13.58 5.82
C SER A 199 2.36 -12.12 5.75
N GLY A 200 1.12 -11.90 5.27
CA GLY A 200 0.51 -10.59 5.10
C GLY A 200 -0.62 -10.32 6.11
N ILE A 201 -1.33 -9.21 5.89
CA ILE A 201 -2.49 -8.83 6.69
C ILE A 201 -3.69 -9.68 6.27
N PRO A 202 -4.24 -10.55 7.14
CA PRO A 202 -5.41 -11.36 6.82
C PRO A 202 -6.65 -10.49 6.54
N SER A 203 -7.40 -10.83 5.51
CA SER A 203 -8.69 -10.23 5.18
C SER A 203 -9.80 -10.63 6.17
N GLY A 204 -9.63 -11.75 6.87
CA GLY A 204 -10.67 -12.38 7.69
C GLY A 204 -11.64 -13.25 6.88
N PHE A 205 -11.29 -13.56 5.63
CA PHE A 205 -11.96 -14.57 4.82
C PHE A 205 -11.00 -15.73 4.57
N ASP A 206 -11.29 -16.92 5.11
CA ASP A 206 -10.31 -17.99 5.29
C ASP A 206 -9.77 -18.50 3.95
N ARG A 207 -10.66 -18.67 2.96
CA ARG A 207 -10.28 -19.10 1.60
C ARG A 207 -9.47 -18.04 0.86
N LEU A 208 -9.80 -16.75 1.05
CA LEU A 208 -9.04 -15.65 0.44
C LEU A 208 -7.66 -15.51 1.06
N ASP A 209 -7.57 -15.67 2.38
CA ASP A 209 -6.33 -15.60 3.13
C ASP A 209 -5.41 -16.78 2.79
N LYS A 210 -5.98 -17.97 2.56
CA LYS A 210 -5.24 -19.13 2.07
C LYS A 210 -4.65 -18.90 0.67
N LEU A 211 -5.39 -18.25 -0.24
CA LEU A 211 -4.92 -17.96 -1.59
C LEU A 211 -3.84 -16.85 -1.61
N THR A 212 -4.05 -15.78 -0.84
CA THR A 212 -3.20 -14.58 -0.86
C THR A 212 -2.05 -14.63 0.13
N SER A 213 -2.10 -15.56 1.10
CA SER A 213 -1.26 -15.52 2.31
C SER A 213 -1.41 -14.20 3.08
N GLY A 214 -2.59 -13.59 3.02
CA GLY A 214 -2.89 -12.24 3.49
C GLY A 214 -2.40 -11.14 2.53
N TRP A 215 -2.87 -9.91 2.75
CA TRP A 215 -2.46 -8.73 1.98
C TRP A 215 -1.01 -8.36 2.26
N GLN A 216 -0.17 -8.44 1.23
CA GLN A 216 1.26 -8.19 1.40
C GLN A 216 1.57 -6.68 1.46
N PRO A 217 2.57 -6.27 2.25
CA PRO A 217 3.10 -4.91 2.21
C PRO A 217 3.50 -4.49 0.80
N SER A 218 3.35 -3.20 0.49
CA SER A 218 3.68 -2.61 -0.81
C SER A 218 2.80 -3.03 -2.00
N ASP A 219 1.78 -3.88 -1.82
CA ASP A 219 0.86 -4.29 -2.89
C ASP A 219 -0.29 -3.28 -3.11
N LEU A 220 -0.65 -3.10 -4.37
CA LEU A 220 -1.85 -2.42 -4.82
C LEU A 220 -2.89 -3.47 -5.23
N ILE A 221 -3.99 -3.50 -4.49
CA ILE A 221 -5.10 -4.43 -4.68
C ILE A 221 -6.30 -3.65 -5.22
N ILE A 222 -6.82 -4.09 -6.36
CA ILE A 222 -8.01 -3.50 -6.97
C ILE A 222 -9.19 -4.43 -6.75
N VAL A 223 -10.26 -3.91 -6.15
CA VAL A 223 -11.52 -4.64 -6.02
C VAL A 223 -12.59 -3.91 -6.82
N ALA A 224 -13.08 -4.56 -7.86
CA ALA A 224 -14.02 -3.96 -8.78
C ALA A 224 -15.34 -4.72 -8.89
N ALA A 225 -16.42 -3.98 -9.11
CA ALA A 225 -17.76 -4.55 -9.25
C ALA A 225 -18.71 -3.53 -9.86
N ARG A 226 -19.87 -4.03 -10.32
CA ARG A 226 -21.01 -3.19 -10.69
C ARG A 226 -21.66 -2.55 -9.46
N PRO A 227 -22.35 -1.41 -9.59
CA PRO A 227 -23.16 -0.85 -8.51
C PRO A 227 -24.15 -1.87 -7.94
N GLY A 228 -24.35 -1.88 -6.62
CA GLY A 228 -25.25 -2.84 -5.95
C GLY A 228 -24.66 -4.22 -5.64
N MET A 229 -23.48 -4.56 -6.18
CA MET A 229 -22.83 -5.86 -5.92
C MET A 229 -22.20 -5.99 -4.54
N GLY A 230 -22.07 -4.90 -3.78
CA GLY A 230 -21.58 -4.93 -2.39
C GLY A 230 -20.09 -4.63 -2.19
N LYS A 231 -19.45 -3.83 -3.06
CA LYS A 231 -18.04 -3.41 -2.90
C LYS A 231 -17.72 -2.84 -1.52
N THR A 232 -18.43 -1.78 -1.14
CA THR A 232 -18.26 -1.14 0.17
C THR A 232 -18.61 -2.10 1.31
N ALA A 233 -19.62 -2.97 1.13
CA ALA A 233 -19.99 -3.97 2.13
C ALA A 233 -18.87 -4.99 2.37
N LEU A 234 -18.22 -5.46 1.30
CA LEU A 234 -17.09 -6.37 1.38
C LEU A 234 -15.88 -5.72 2.06
N THR A 235 -15.47 -4.51 1.62
CA THR A 235 -14.30 -3.84 2.20
C THR A 235 -14.53 -3.37 3.62
N LEU A 236 -15.75 -2.96 3.99
CA LEU A 236 -16.09 -2.70 5.40
C LEU A 236 -16.02 -3.98 6.23
N SER A 237 -16.48 -5.12 5.71
CA SER A 237 -16.37 -6.41 6.42
C SER A 237 -14.91 -6.79 6.64
N MET A 238 -14.04 -6.62 5.63
CA MET A 238 -12.58 -6.80 5.77
C MET A 238 -11.98 -5.82 6.80
N ALA A 239 -12.26 -4.52 6.66
CA ALA A 239 -11.75 -3.48 7.56
C ALA A 239 -12.13 -3.76 9.02
N ARG A 240 -13.36 -4.22 9.24
CA ARG A 240 -13.85 -4.66 10.56
C ARG A 240 -13.07 -5.86 11.07
N ASN A 241 -12.89 -6.91 10.26
CA ASN A 241 -12.19 -8.12 10.69
C ASN A 241 -10.73 -7.82 11.05
N ILE A 242 -10.09 -6.91 10.32
CA ILE A 242 -8.70 -6.48 10.55
C ILE A 242 -8.59 -5.58 11.78
N ALA A 243 -9.38 -4.50 11.85
CA ALA A 243 -9.27 -3.51 12.92
C ALA A 243 -9.90 -4.00 14.24
N VAL A 244 -11.12 -4.54 14.20
CA VAL A 244 -11.82 -5.00 15.40
C VAL A 244 -11.34 -6.40 15.81
N GLY A 245 -11.18 -7.31 14.85
CA GLY A 245 -10.81 -8.70 15.13
C GLY A 245 -9.35 -8.88 15.54
N GLN A 246 -8.43 -8.11 14.93
CA GLN A 246 -6.99 -8.30 15.12
C GLN A 246 -6.26 -7.08 15.68
N GLY A 247 -6.94 -5.94 15.83
CA GLY A 247 -6.33 -4.73 16.36
C GLY A 247 -5.29 -4.11 15.43
N ILE A 248 -5.33 -4.41 14.13
CA ILE A 248 -4.40 -3.86 13.14
C ILE A 248 -4.93 -2.48 12.68
N PRO A 249 -4.13 -1.40 12.75
CA PRO A 249 -4.58 -0.07 12.35
C PRO A 249 -4.88 0.07 10.86
N VAL A 250 -6.11 0.48 10.50
CA VAL A 250 -6.58 0.63 9.11
C VAL A 250 -7.05 2.05 8.84
N ALA A 251 -6.61 2.63 7.72
CA ALA A 251 -7.15 3.89 7.19
C ALA A 251 -8.18 3.60 6.09
N PHE A 252 -9.36 4.18 6.20
CA PHE A 252 -10.46 4.06 5.26
C PHE A 252 -10.84 5.44 4.70
N PHE A 253 -10.53 5.69 3.44
CA PHE A 253 -10.91 6.90 2.72
C PHE A 253 -12.20 6.66 1.96
N SER A 254 -13.27 7.34 2.33
CA SER A 254 -14.56 7.25 1.65
C SER A 254 -14.88 8.52 0.89
N LEU A 255 -14.89 8.41 -0.43
CA LEU A 255 -15.14 9.51 -1.36
C LEU A 255 -16.61 9.55 -1.79
N GLU A 256 -17.33 8.42 -1.67
CA GLU A 256 -18.75 8.31 -2.04
C GLU A 256 -19.68 8.49 -0.83
N MET A 257 -19.29 7.95 0.34
CA MET A 257 -20.17 7.83 1.50
C MET A 257 -19.67 8.64 2.69
N ALA A 258 -20.60 9.24 3.44
CA ALA A 258 -20.26 9.95 4.67
C ALA A 258 -19.82 8.97 5.78
N SER A 259 -18.88 9.40 6.63
CA SER A 259 -18.31 8.61 7.73
C SER A 259 -19.38 8.02 8.65
N VAL A 260 -20.41 8.81 8.98
CA VAL A 260 -21.53 8.39 9.83
C VAL A 260 -22.31 7.23 9.22
N GLN A 261 -22.49 7.22 7.90
CA GLN A 261 -23.20 6.14 7.20
C GLN A 261 -22.39 4.85 7.21
N LEU A 262 -21.07 4.94 7.02
CA LEU A 262 -20.17 3.79 7.11
C LEU A 262 -20.14 3.19 8.53
N ILE A 263 -19.99 4.03 9.55
CA ILE A 263 -20.03 3.58 10.95
C ILE A 263 -21.37 2.92 11.28
N THR A 264 -22.50 3.49 10.83
CA THR A 264 -23.82 2.88 11.05
C THR A 264 -23.91 1.48 10.42
N ARG A 265 -23.32 1.28 9.23
CA ARG A 265 -23.24 -0.05 8.60
C ARG A 265 -22.34 -1.01 9.37
N LEU A 266 -21.22 -0.53 9.92
CA LEU A 266 -20.35 -1.35 10.77
C LEU A 266 -21.07 -1.77 12.07
N ILE A 267 -21.81 -0.86 12.69
CA ILE A 267 -22.65 -1.16 13.87
C ILE A 267 -23.73 -2.19 13.52
N SER A 268 -24.41 -2.04 12.38
CA SER A 268 -25.40 -3.00 11.86
C SER A 268 -24.78 -4.39 11.68
N SER A 269 -23.61 -4.47 11.03
CA SER A 269 -22.87 -5.70 10.80
C SER A 269 -22.39 -6.36 12.10
N GLU A 270 -21.94 -5.57 13.08
CA GLU A 270 -21.46 -6.06 14.38
C GLU A 270 -22.63 -6.57 15.24
N THR A 271 -23.70 -5.78 15.34
CA THR A 271 -24.83 -6.04 16.22
C THR A 271 -25.79 -7.07 15.67
N GLY A 272 -25.94 -7.15 14.35
CA GLY A 272 -27.00 -7.91 13.68
C GLY A 272 -28.34 -7.16 13.65
N LEU A 273 -28.36 -5.90 14.10
CA LEU A 273 -29.56 -5.06 14.07
C LEU A 273 -29.78 -4.50 12.68
N SER A 274 -31.03 -4.43 12.23
CA SER A 274 -31.32 -3.91 10.90
C SER A 274 -30.95 -2.43 10.76
N SER A 275 -30.44 -2.07 9.58
CA SER A 275 -30.06 -0.67 9.29
C SER A 275 -31.24 0.30 9.41
N GLU A 276 -32.48 -0.17 9.22
CA GLU A 276 -33.69 0.64 9.41
C GLU A 276 -33.97 0.94 10.88
N LYS A 277 -33.85 -0.07 11.76
CA LYS A 277 -34.03 0.12 13.21
C LYS A 277 -32.99 1.08 13.77
N LEU A 278 -31.73 0.93 13.37
CA LEU A 278 -30.64 1.83 13.78
C LEU A 278 -30.87 3.28 13.31
N ARG A 279 -31.39 3.47 12.10
CA ARG A 279 -31.69 4.80 11.54
C ARG A 279 -32.90 5.47 12.20
N THR A 280 -33.93 4.68 12.51
CA THR A 280 -35.19 5.18 13.10
C THR A 280 -35.14 5.28 14.62
N GLY A 281 -34.13 4.68 15.27
CA GLY A 281 -34.00 4.63 16.73
C GLY A 281 -35.03 3.74 17.42
N LYS A 282 -35.81 2.96 16.67
CA LYS A 282 -36.85 2.06 17.19
C LYS A 282 -36.25 0.72 17.60
N LEU A 283 -35.43 0.75 18.64
CA LEU A 283 -34.81 -0.43 19.22
C LEU A 283 -35.53 -0.85 20.49
N GLU A 284 -35.72 -2.16 20.66
CA GLU A 284 -36.20 -2.74 21.91
C GLU A 284 -35.12 -2.67 23.00
N LYS A 285 -35.52 -2.83 24.28
CA LYS A 285 -34.58 -2.73 25.42
C LYS A 285 -33.41 -3.71 25.30
N HIS A 286 -33.67 -4.95 24.86
CA HIS A 286 -32.63 -5.96 24.68
C HIS A 286 -31.68 -5.62 23.51
N GLU A 287 -32.20 -4.97 22.46
CA GLU A 287 -31.39 -4.51 21.31
C GLU A 287 -30.49 -3.33 21.71
N TRP A 288 -30.95 -2.45 22.60
CA TRP A 288 -30.13 -1.39 23.19
C TRP A 288 -28.96 -1.94 24.02
N GLU A 289 -29.22 -2.99 24.81
CA GLU A 289 -28.16 -3.67 25.57
C GLU A 289 -27.13 -4.31 24.63
N GLN A 290 -27.60 -5.00 23.58
CA GLN A 290 -26.74 -5.60 22.57
C GLN A 290 -25.86 -4.56 21.85
N LEU A 291 -26.46 -3.42 21.47
CA LEU A 291 -25.75 -2.28 20.88
C LEU A 291 -24.64 -1.79 21.82
N ASN A 292 -24.96 -1.50 23.08
CA ASN A 292 -24.01 -0.98 24.05
C ASN A 292 -22.85 -1.93 24.38
N VAL A 293 -23.08 -3.24 24.33
CA VAL A 293 -22.02 -4.24 24.55
C VAL A 293 -21.11 -4.34 23.33
N LYS A 294 -21.70 -4.47 22.14
CA LYS A 294 -20.95 -4.73 20.90
C LYS A 294 -20.29 -3.48 20.32
N VAL A 295 -20.81 -2.28 20.57
CA VAL A 295 -20.18 -1.03 20.10
C VAL A 295 -18.84 -0.77 20.80
N LYS A 296 -18.64 -1.25 22.03
CA LYS A 296 -17.38 -1.06 22.77
C LYS A 296 -16.15 -1.64 22.08
N SER A 297 -16.30 -2.74 21.32
CA SER A 297 -15.19 -3.29 20.54
C SER A 297 -14.86 -2.40 19.35
N LEU A 298 -15.89 -1.84 18.69
CA LEU A 298 -15.74 -0.91 17.58
C LEU A 298 -15.12 0.43 18.02
N GLU A 299 -15.50 0.95 19.18
CA GLU A 299 -14.95 2.19 19.76
C GLU A 299 -13.44 2.12 20.03
N LYS A 300 -12.94 0.93 20.39
CA LYS A 300 -11.52 0.70 20.68
C LYS A 300 -10.70 0.31 19.45
N ALA A 301 -11.36 -0.02 18.34
CA ALA A 301 -10.69 -0.51 17.16
C ALA A 301 -9.89 0.61 16.48
N PRO A 302 -8.65 0.36 16.03
CA PRO A 302 -7.83 1.34 15.34
C PRO A 302 -8.26 1.52 13.88
N LEU A 303 -9.51 1.95 13.67
CA LEU A 303 -10.10 2.24 12.36
C LEU A 303 -10.24 3.75 12.16
N PHE A 304 -9.51 4.31 11.21
CA PHE A 304 -9.51 5.74 10.91
C PHE A 304 -10.30 5.99 9.62
N ILE A 305 -11.39 6.74 9.69
CA ILE A 305 -12.24 7.03 8.53
C ILE A 305 -12.09 8.52 8.16
N ASP A 306 -11.89 8.78 6.87
CA ASP A 306 -11.87 10.12 6.29
C ASP A 306 -12.86 10.19 5.12
N ASP A 307 -13.87 11.05 5.22
CA ASP A 307 -14.92 11.24 4.21
C ASP A 307 -14.80 12.55 3.42
N THR A 308 -13.57 13.07 3.29
CA THR A 308 -13.33 14.29 2.52
C THR A 308 -13.69 14.08 1.04
N PRO A 309 -14.66 14.85 0.47
CA PRO A 309 -15.09 14.69 -0.90
C PRO A 309 -14.01 15.15 -1.89
N SER A 310 -14.05 14.62 -3.11
CA SER A 310 -13.18 15.05 -4.24
C SER A 310 -11.68 15.04 -3.92
N LEU A 311 -11.24 14.11 -3.08
CA LEU A 311 -9.87 14.03 -2.59
C LEU A 311 -8.87 13.92 -3.75
N SER A 312 -7.89 14.82 -3.78
CA SER A 312 -6.77 14.69 -4.70
C SER A 312 -5.83 13.57 -4.26
N ILE A 313 -5.06 13.02 -5.21
CA ILE A 313 -4.03 12.02 -4.87
C ILE A 313 -2.95 12.57 -3.92
N PHE A 314 -2.66 13.86 -4.01
CA PHE A 314 -1.71 14.56 -3.13
C PHE A 314 -2.24 14.66 -1.70
N ASP A 315 -3.49 15.09 -1.54
CA ASP A 315 -4.16 15.14 -0.24
C ASP A 315 -4.25 13.76 0.42
N LEU A 316 -4.61 12.74 -0.36
CA LEU A 316 -4.62 11.36 0.11
C LEU A 316 -3.25 10.95 0.66
N ARG A 317 -2.17 11.21 -0.09
CA ARG A 317 -0.80 10.87 0.30
C ARG A 317 -0.38 11.61 1.57
N ALA A 318 -0.64 12.92 1.66
CA ALA A 318 -0.33 13.72 2.85
C ALA A 318 -1.06 13.20 4.10
N LYS A 319 -2.36 12.90 3.97
CA LYS A 319 -3.16 12.34 5.06
C LYS A 319 -2.72 10.93 5.45
N ALA A 320 -2.45 10.06 4.47
CA ALA A 320 -1.95 8.71 4.72
C ALA A 320 -0.60 8.73 5.46
N ARG A 321 0.35 9.58 5.04
CA ARG A 321 1.62 9.79 5.74
C ARG A 321 1.42 10.26 7.17
N ARG A 322 0.52 11.22 7.39
CA ARG A 322 0.19 11.71 8.74
C ARG A 322 -0.38 10.60 9.62
N LEU A 323 -1.31 9.81 9.12
CA LEU A 323 -1.88 8.67 9.83
C LEU A 323 -0.84 7.57 10.10
N ALA A 324 0.07 7.30 9.16
CA ALA A 324 1.16 6.35 9.34
C ALA A 324 2.14 6.81 10.44
N SER A 325 2.47 8.10 10.47
CA SER A 325 3.36 8.67 11.49
C SER A 325 2.71 8.74 12.87
N GLN A 326 1.43 9.12 12.97
CA GLN A 326 0.74 9.33 14.25
C GLN A 326 0.17 8.05 14.85
N HIS A 327 -0.35 7.15 14.01
CA HIS A 327 -1.12 5.98 14.43
C HIS A 327 -0.57 4.66 13.89
N GLY A 328 0.49 4.67 13.08
CA GLY A 328 1.12 3.45 12.61
C GLY A 328 0.24 2.60 11.70
N ILE A 329 -0.60 3.24 10.85
CA ILE A 329 -1.49 2.51 9.92
C ILE A 329 -0.73 1.44 9.14
N LYS A 330 -1.36 0.27 9.00
CA LYS A 330 -0.80 -0.89 8.30
C LYS A 330 -1.52 -1.21 7.01
N MET A 331 -2.64 -0.56 6.74
CA MET A 331 -3.44 -0.79 5.54
C MET A 331 -4.21 0.46 5.18
N ILE A 332 -4.40 0.67 3.88
CA ILE A 332 -5.21 1.77 3.34
C ILE A 332 -6.32 1.17 2.47
N ILE A 333 -7.55 1.64 2.65
CA ILE A 333 -8.70 1.30 1.83
C ILE A 333 -9.28 2.59 1.25
N ILE A 334 -9.60 2.60 -0.05
CA ILE A 334 -10.12 3.76 -0.77
C ILE A 334 -11.41 3.39 -1.50
N ASP A 335 -12.50 4.08 -1.18
CA ASP A 335 -13.85 3.87 -1.76
C ASP A 335 -14.37 5.15 -2.44
N TYR A 336 -14.25 5.36 -3.75
CA TYR A 336 -13.65 4.52 -4.79
C TYR A 336 -12.86 5.41 -5.78
N LEU A 337 -11.94 4.81 -6.54
CA LEU A 337 -10.92 5.51 -7.34
C LEU A 337 -11.46 6.59 -8.27
N GLN A 338 -12.58 6.32 -8.95
CA GLN A 338 -13.11 7.23 -9.96
C GLN A 338 -13.79 8.48 -9.37
N LEU A 339 -13.74 8.71 -8.05
CA LEU A 339 -14.08 10.01 -7.45
C LEU A 339 -12.86 10.86 -7.08
N MET A 340 -11.65 10.28 -7.19
CA MET A 340 -10.42 11.02 -6.99
C MET A 340 -10.16 11.98 -8.16
N THR A 341 -9.43 13.04 -7.83
CA THR A 341 -8.94 14.02 -8.79
C THR A 341 -7.42 13.94 -8.89
N ALA A 342 -6.90 14.13 -10.10
CA ALA A 342 -5.46 14.15 -10.36
C ALA A 342 -4.71 15.39 -9.84
N GLY A 343 -5.42 16.42 -9.36
CA GLY A 343 -4.80 17.69 -8.95
C GLY A 343 -4.28 18.50 -10.14
N GLY A 344 -5.18 18.94 -11.03
CA GLY A 344 -4.79 19.82 -12.15
C GLY A 344 -5.99 20.42 -12.88
N SER A 345 -5.90 21.70 -13.24
CA SER A 345 -6.95 22.50 -13.89
C SER A 345 -7.22 22.15 -15.38
N GLN A 346 -6.95 20.90 -15.79
CA GLN A 346 -7.18 20.42 -17.15
C GLN A 346 -8.62 19.94 -17.33
N LYS A 347 -9.54 20.87 -17.59
CA LYS A 347 -10.94 20.57 -18.01
C LYS A 347 -11.06 19.74 -19.30
N ASN A 348 -9.94 19.41 -19.97
CA ASN A 348 -9.88 18.63 -21.23
C ASN A 348 -8.98 17.38 -21.16
N GLY A 349 -8.56 16.92 -19.98
CA GLY A 349 -7.78 15.67 -19.86
C GLY A 349 -8.61 14.44 -20.23
N ASN A 350 -8.00 13.47 -20.93
CA ASN A 350 -8.62 12.16 -21.13
C ASN A 350 -8.72 11.46 -19.77
N ARG A 351 -9.94 11.16 -19.30
CA ARG A 351 -10.20 10.52 -17.99
C ARG A 351 -9.37 9.26 -17.77
N GLU A 352 -9.07 8.53 -18.85
CA GLU A 352 -8.20 7.36 -18.81
C GLU A 352 -6.75 7.67 -18.36
N GLN A 353 -6.19 8.81 -18.81
CA GLN A 353 -4.85 9.25 -18.38
C GLN A 353 -4.85 9.64 -16.90
N GLU A 354 -5.92 10.28 -16.45
CA GLU A 354 -6.10 10.68 -15.06
C GLU A 354 -6.10 9.45 -14.13
N ILE A 355 -6.92 8.44 -14.47
CA ILE A 355 -7.00 7.22 -13.70
C ILE A 355 -5.69 6.43 -13.76
N SER A 356 -5.01 6.44 -14.91
CA SER A 356 -3.66 5.86 -15.04
C SER A 356 -2.65 6.52 -14.12
N MET A 357 -2.72 7.85 -13.97
CA MET A 357 -1.85 8.58 -13.06
C MET A 357 -2.18 8.26 -11.60
N ILE A 358 -3.46 8.20 -11.23
CA ILE A 358 -3.90 7.85 -9.88
C ILE A 358 -3.40 6.44 -9.51
N SER A 359 -3.59 5.47 -10.39
CA SER A 359 -3.13 4.07 -10.21
C SER A 359 -1.63 3.98 -9.91
N ARG A 360 -0.79 4.62 -10.74
CA ARG A 360 0.67 4.66 -10.53
C ARG A 360 1.05 5.29 -9.19
N ASN A 361 0.41 6.41 -8.84
CA ASN A 361 0.66 7.09 -7.57
C ASN A 361 0.22 6.26 -6.36
N LEU A 362 -0.87 5.49 -6.46
CA LEU A 362 -1.28 4.58 -5.39
C LEU A 362 -0.30 3.42 -5.21
N LYS A 363 0.24 2.87 -6.30
CA LYS A 363 1.31 1.87 -6.20
C LYS A 363 2.59 2.47 -5.60
N ALA A 364 2.91 3.71 -5.93
CA ALA A 364 4.03 4.43 -5.30
C ALA A 364 3.78 4.64 -3.80
N LEU A 365 2.56 5.05 -3.40
CA LEU A 365 2.16 5.21 -2.01
C LEU A 365 2.28 3.89 -1.22
N ALA A 366 1.80 2.79 -1.79
CA ALA A 366 1.90 1.46 -1.18
C ALA A 366 3.37 1.09 -0.88
N LYS A 367 4.26 1.31 -1.87
CA LYS A 367 5.71 1.07 -1.75
C LYS A 367 6.42 2.03 -0.79
N GLU A 368 5.95 3.26 -0.72
CA GLU A 368 6.55 4.30 0.12
C GLU A 368 6.27 4.04 1.60
N LEU A 369 5.01 3.73 1.92
CA LEU A 369 4.57 3.48 3.29
C LEU A 369 4.78 2.03 3.73
N ASP A 370 5.15 1.14 2.80
CA ASP A 370 5.25 -0.31 2.99
C ASP A 370 3.96 -0.92 3.58
N VAL A 371 2.82 -0.58 2.97
CA VAL A 371 1.49 -1.06 3.37
C VAL A 371 0.67 -1.51 2.16
N PRO A 372 -0.20 -2.53 2.28
CA PRO A 372 -1.18 -2.83 1.26
C PRO A 372 -2.19 -1.69 1.09
N VAL A 373 -2.49 -1.37 -0.17
CA VAL A 373 -3.51 -0.39 -0.55
C VAL A 373 -4.62 -1.11 -1.32
N ILE A 374 -5.81 -1.18 -0.73
CA ILE A 374 -7.03 -1.62 -1.43
C ILE A 374 -7.73 -0.41 -2.03
N ALA A 375 -7.92 -0.44 -3.34
CA ALA A 375 -8.63 0.59 -4.06
C ALA A 375 -9.86 0.00 -4.75
N LEU A 376 -11.03 0.54 -4.41
CA LEU A 376 -12.28 0.15 -5.03
C LEU A 376 -12.42 0.79 -6.41
N SER A 377 -12.91 0.01 -7.37
CA SER A 377 -13.16 0.48 -8.73
C SER A 377 -14.55 0.11 -9.21
N GLN A 378 -15.14 0.94 -10.05
CA GLN A 378 -16.40 0.63 -10.71
C GLN A 378 -16.18 0.05 -12.11
N LEU A 379 -16.90 -1.03 -12.41
CA LEU A 379 -16.89 -1.65 -13.74
C LEU A 379 -17.76 -0.90 -14.73
N SER A 380 -17.35 -0.96 -16.00
CA SER A 380 -18.14 -0.47 -17.12
C SER A 380 -19.52 -1.15 -17.18
N ARG A 381 -20.51 -0.45 -17.78
CA ARG A 381 -21.83 -1.03 -18.06
C ARG A 381 -21.77 -2.12 -19.13
N ALA A 382 -20.66 -2.25 -19.86
CA ALA A 382 -20.46 -3.25 -20.91
C ALA A 382 -20.64 -4.70 -20.42
N VAL A 383 -20.34 -4.96 -19.14
CA VAL A 383 -20.58 -6.26 -18.46
C VAL A 383 -22.04 -6.71 -18.62
N GLU A 384 -22.98 -5.77 -18.52
CA GLU A 384 -24.43 -6.05 -18.55
C GLU A 384 -24.94 -6.43 -19.93
N THR A 385 -24.27 -5.92 -20.97
CA THR A 385 -24.62 -6.13 -22.38
C THR A 385 -23.99 -7.39 -22.97
N ARG A 386 -23.02 -7.99 -22.28
CA ARG A 386 -22.38 -9.23 -22.71
C ARG A 386 -23.35 -10.40 -22.55
N GLY A 387 -23.63 -11.11 -23.64
CA GLY A 387 -24.36 -12.38 -23.57
C GLY A 387 -23.56 -13.43 -22.79
N GLY A 388 -24.23 -14.22 -21.95
CA GLY A 388 -23.60 -15.26 -21.12
C GLY A 388 -23.66 -14.97 -19.61
N SER A 389 -22.64 -15.41 -18.87
CA SER A 389 -22.62 -15.48 -17.40
C SER A 389 -22.58 -14.13 -16.66
N LYS A 390 -22.48 -12.99 -17.37
CA LYS A 390 -22.33 -11.63 -16.79
C LYS A 390 -21.21 -11.49 -15.74
N ARG A 391 -20.33 -12.49 -15.61
CA ARG A 391 -19.16 -12.45 -14.72
C ARG A 391 -18.16 -11.43 -15.22
N PRO A 392 -17.65 -10.52 -14.39
CA PRO A 392 -16.64 -9.53 -14.78
C PRO A 392 -15.35 -10.16 -15.29
N LEU A 393 -14.70 -9.47 -16.23
CA LEU A 393 -13.40 -9.79 -16.80
C LEU A 393 -12.46 -8.58 -16.67
N LEU A 394 -11.14 -8.79 -16.82
CA LEU A 394 -10.15 -7.71 -16.77
C LEU A 394 -10.46 -6.58 -17.77
N SER A 395 -10.95 -6.92 -18.97
CA SER A 395 -11.36 -5.96 -19.99
C SER A 395 -12.53 -5.05 -19.56
N ASP A 396 -13.27 -5.39 -18.50
CA ASP A 396 -14.40 -4.60 -18.00
C ASP A 396 -13.99 -3.42 -17.11
N LEU A 397 -12.71 -3.33 -16.74
CA LEU A 397 -12.07 -2.14 -16.15
C LEU A 397 -11.83 -1.01 -17.17
N ARG A 398 -12.43 -1.12 -18.37
CA ARG A 398 -12.30 -0.18 -19.49
C ARG A 398 -12.44 1.28 -19.02
N GLU A 399 -11.58 2.15 -19.59
CA GLU A 399 -11.13 3.48 -19.12
C GLU A 399 -9.84 3.43 -18.30
N SER A 400 -9.25 2.25 -18.03
CA SER A 400 -8.08 2.14 -17.14
C SER A 400 -7.19 0.91 -17.38
N GLY A 401 -6.71 0.69 -18.60
CA GLY A 401 -5.73 -0.40 -18.86
C GLY A 401 -4.47 -0.31 -17.96
N ALA A 402 -4.12 0.90 -17.52
CA ALA A 402 -3.05 1.11 -16.55
C ALA A 402 -3.37 0.56 -15.14
N ILE A 403 -4.64 0.58 -14.69
CA ILE A 403 -5.02 -0.04 -13.41
C ILE A 403 -4.68 -1.53 -13.44
N GLU A 404 -5.06 -2.21 -14.54
CA GLU A 404 -4.74 -3.62 -14.70
C GLU A 404 -3.23 -3.84 -14.66
N GLN A 405 -2.43 -3.00 -15.33
CA GLN A 405 -0.98 -3.15 -15.37
C GLN A 405 -0.34 -2.91 -13.99
N ASP A 406 -0.66 -1.80 -13.33
CA ASP A 406 -0.01 -1.37 -12.09
C ASP A 406 -0.37 -2.23 -10.87
N ALA A 407 -1.62 -2.73 -10.82
CA ALA A 407 -2.09 -3.54 -9.71
C ALA A 407 -1.32 -4.87 -9.60
N ASP A 408 -1.07 -5.30 -8.37
CA ASP A 408 -0.51 -6.62 -8.08
C ASP A 408 -1.61 -7.68 -8.03
N ILE A 409 -2.78 -7.30 -7.49
CA ILE A 409 -3.97 -8.13 -7.44
C ILE A 409 -5.16 -7.36 -8.01
N VAL A 410 -5.91 -8.01 -8.90
CA VAL A 410 -7.20 -7.50 -9.42
C VAL A 410 -8.27 -8.53 -9.10
N SER A 411 -9.29 -8.10 -8.38
CA SER A 411 -10.40 -8.94 -7.94
C SER A 411 -11.75 -8.34 -8.34
N PHE A 412 -12.72 -9.21 -8.59
CA PHE A 412 -14.09 -8.82 -8.90
C PHE A 412 -15.09 -9.38 -7.90
N ILE A 413 -16.18 -8.65 -7.67
CA ILE A 413 -17.35 -9.14 -6.93
C ILE A 413 -18.47 -9.42 -7.92
N TYR A 414 -19.02 -10.63 -7.84
CA TYR A 414 -20.15 -11.07 -8.63
C TYR A 414 -21.21 -11.71 -7.75
N ARG A 415 -22.47 -11.34 -7.93
CA ARG A 415 -23.62 -11.92 -7.22
C ARG A 415 -24.62 -12.47 -8.24
N PRO A 416 -24.74 -13.81 -8.39
CA PRO A 416 -25.69 -14.41 -9.31
C PRO A 416 -27.14 -14.02 -9.00
N GLU A 417 -27.50 -14.01 -7.72
CA GLU A 417 -28.83 -13.64 -7.19
C GLU A 417 -29.30 -12.26 -7.71
N TYR A 418 -28.39 -11.29 -7.84
CA TYR A 418 -28.70 -9.96 -8.39
C TYR A 418 -29.23 -10.02 -9.82
N TYR A 419 -28.79 -11.04 -10.58
CA TYR A 419 -29.22 -11.30 -11.95
C TYR A 419 -30.37 -12.30 -12.06
N LYS A 420 -30.98 -12.71 -10.93
CA LYS A 420 -32.02 -13.75 -10.88
C LYS A 420 -31.53 -15.09 -11.42
N ILE A 421 -30.28 -15.42 -11.10
CA ILE A 421 -29.67 -16.71 -11.39
C ILE A 421 -29.70 -17.48 -10.07
N ASP A 422 -30.56 -18.49 -9.98
CA ASP A 422 -30.87 -19.19 -8.73
C ASP A 422 -29.95 -20.39 -8.45
N GLU A 423 -29.23 -20.86 -9.47
CA GLU A 423 -28.34 -22.03 -9.41
C GLU A 423 -26.92 -21.68 -9.86
N TRP A 424 -25.92 -22.21 -9.17
CA TRP A 424 -24.51 -22.16 -9.59
C TRP A 424 -24.26 -23.08 -10.79
N ASP A 425 -23.18 -22.79 -11.52
CA ASP A 425 -22.67 -23.61 -12.63
C ASP A 425 -21.73 -24.74 -12.17
N ASP A 426 -21.97 -25.30 -10.98
CA ASP A 426 -21.31 -26.50 -10.48
C ASP A 426 -22.09 -27.77 -10.85
N GLU A 427 -21.46 -28.93 -10.65
CA GLU A 427 -22.06 -30.24 -10.98
C GLU A 427 -23.37 -30.49 -10.22
N GLU A 428 -23.47 -29.95 -9.00
CA GLU A 428 -24.61 -30.13 -8.09
C GLU A 428 -25.71 -29.07 -8.26
N ARG A 429 -25.49 -28.05 -9.10
CA ARG A 429 -26.40 -26.89 -9.29
C ARG A 429 -26.85 -26.29 -7.97
N SER A 430 -25.88 -25.98 -7.12
CA SER A 430 -26.17 -25.50 -5.77
C SER A 430 -26.88 -24.14 -5.77
N PRO A 431 -27.72 -23.82 -4.75
CA PRO A 431 -28.42 -22.54 -4.69
C PRO A 431 -27.47 -21.35 -4.55
N THR A 432 -27.78 -20.25 -5.24
CA THR A 432 -26.98 -19.00 -5.20
C THR A 432 -27.44 -18.01 -4.13
N ASP A 433 -28.56 -18.28 -3.46
CA ASP A 433 -29.19 -17.37 -2.50
C ASP A 433 -28.21 -17.01 -1.36
N GLY A 434 -28.11 -15.71 -1.09
CA GLY A 434 -27.20 -15.19 -0.07
C GLY A 434 -25.72 -15.50 -0.31
N GLN A 435 -25.31 -15.81 -1.54
CA GLN A 435 -23.91 -16.07 -1.89
C GLN A 435 -23.36 -15.04 -2.89
N ALA A 436 -22.05 -14.85 -2.84
CA ALA A 436 -21.30 -13.99 -3.73
C ALA A 436 -19.98 -14.66 -4.13
N GLU A 437 -19.51 -14.36 -5.33
CA GLU A 437 -18.22 -14.80 -5.85
C GLU A 437 -17.22 -13.65 -5.76
N PHE A 438 -16.10 -13.88 -5.07
CA PHE A 438 -14.91 -13.04 -5.10
C PHE A 438 -13.90 -13.66 -6.06
N ILE A 439 -13.81 -13.08 -7.26
CA ILE A 439 -13.03 -13.59 -8.39
C ILE A 439 -11.66 -12.93 -8.35
N VAL A 440 -10.59 -13.68 -8.06
CA VAL A 440 -9.22 -13.18 -8.20
C VAL A 440 -8.78 -13.37 -9.65
N ALA A 441 -8.93 -12.33 -10.46
CA ALA A 441 -8.68 -12.36 -11.90
C ALA A 441 -7.22 -12.09 -12.29
N LYS A 442 -6.47 -11.40 -11.42
CA LYS A 442 -5.02 -11.19 -11.55
C LYS A 442 -4.37 -11.32 -10.19
N HIS A 443 -3.24 -12.01 -10.14
CA HIS A 443 -2.37 -12.06 -8.97
C HIS A 443 -0.91 -12.21 -9.44
N ARG A 444 -0.06 -11.21 -9.19
CA ARG A 444 1.34 -11.24 -9.64
C ARG A 444 2.19 -12.31 -8.94
N ASN A 445 1.84 -12.65 -7.70
CA ASN A 445 2.66 -13.48 -6.81
C ASN A 445 1.99 -14.80 -6.41
N GLY A 446 0.86 -15.18 -7.02
CA GLY A 446 0.11 -16.37 -6.64
C GLY A 446 -0.95 -16.81 -7.65
N GLY A 447 -1.81 -17.73 -7.22
CA GLY A 447 -2.84 -18.34 -8.07
C GLY A 447 -4.05 -17.42 -8.31
N LEU A 448 -4.86 -17.83 -9.29
CA LEU A 448 -6.18 -17.26 -9.56
C LEU A 448 -7.24 -18.24 -9.03
N GLU A 449 -8.29 -17.73 -8.39
CA GLU A 449 -9.37 -18.56 -7.87
C GLU A 449 -10.67 -17.75 -7.77
N ASN A 450 -11.80 -18.44 -7.90
CA ASN A 450 -13.12 -17.90 -7.63
C ASN A 450 -13.59 -18.38 -6.27
N ILE A 451 -13.63 -17.46 -5.30
CA ILE A 451 -13.92 -17.80 -3.91
C ILE A 451 -15.40 -17.47 -3.63
N ARG A 452 -16.16 -18.46 -3.16
CA ARG A 452 -17.54 -18.23 -2.69
C ARG A 452 -17.53 -17.66 -1.27
N LEU A 453 -18.32 -16.61 -1.07
CA LEU A 453 -18.54 -15.94 0.21
C LEU A 453 -20.04 -15.86 0.50
N LYS A 454 -20.39 -15.80 1.78
CA LYS A 454 -21.75 -15.56 2.24
C LYS A 454 -22.03 -14.06 2.25
N PHE A 455 -23.16 -13.64 1.67
CA PHE A 455 -23.60 -12.25 1.64
C PHE A 455 -24.94 -12.10 2.36
N ILE A 456 -24.94 -11.33 3.44
CA ILE A 456 -26.12 -11.06 4.27
C ILE A 456 -26.66 -9.69 3.88
N GLY A 457 -27.57 -9.66 2.90
CA GLY A 457 -28.03 -8.42 2.26
C GLY A 457 -28.65 -7.39 3.19
N HIS A 458 -29.44 -7.82 4.18
CA HIS A 458 -30.12 -6.89 5.11
C HIS A 458 -29.15 -6.19 6.09
N LEU A 459 -27.97 -6.78 6.33
CA LEU A 459 -26.89 -6.18 7.14
C LEU A 459 -25.82 -5.50 6.27
N GLY A 460 -25.77 -5.84 4.97
CA GLY A 460 -24.67 -5.43 4.10
C GLY A 460 -23.34 -6.02 4.57
N LYS A 461 -23.34 -7.30 4.98
CA LYS A 461 -22.18 -8.00 5.54
C LYS A 461 -21.75 -9.14 4.62
N PHE A 462 -20.45 -9.33 4.48
CA PHE A 462 -19.86 -10.55 3.92
C PHE A 462 -19.29 -11.42 5.05
N ASP A 463 -19.38 -12.74 4.88
CA ASP A 463 -18.86 -13.74 5.82
C ASP A 463 -18.27 -14.93 5.06
N ASN A 464 -17.53 -15.79 5.78
CA ASN A 464 -17.09 -17.07 5.24
C ASN A 464 -18.31 -17.93 4.88
N LEU A 465 -18.22 -18.67 3.76
CA LEU A 465 -19.22 -19.68 3.45
C LEU A 465 -18.97 -20.88 4.36
N ASP A 466 -20.01 -21.33 5.08
CA ASP A 466 -19.94 -22.47 5.98
C ASP A 466 -19.62 -23.73 5.16
N ASP A 467 -18.34 -24.11 5.16
CA ASP A 467 -17.85 -25.26 4.44
C ASP A 467 -17.73 -26.41 5.44
N PHE A 468 -18.54 -27.45 5.27
CA PHE A 468 -18.47 -28.70 6.07
C PHE A 468 -17.10 -29.42 5.96
N SER A 469 -16.12 -28.83 5.26
CA SER A 469 -14.76 -29.33 5.04
C SER A 469 -13.75 -28.89 6.11
N THR A 470 -14.16 -28.10 7.11
CA THR A 470 -13.29 -27.76 8.24
C THR A 470 -13.20 -28.94 9.23
N PRO A 471 -12.00 -29.49 9.53
CA PRO A 471 -11.85 -30.57 10.51
C PRO A 471 -11.94 -30.09 11.96
N TYR A 472 -12.47 -28.88 12.20
CA TYR A 472 -12.75 -28.39 13.54
C TYR A 472 -14.19 -28.73 13.88
N GLN A 473 -14.36 -29.98 14.32
CA GLN A 473 -15.53 -30.38 15.08
C GLN A 473 -15.65 -29.41 16.26
N PHE A 474 -16.67 -28.54 16.25
CA PHE A 474 -17.03 -27.79 17.45
C PHE A 474 -17.47 -28.83 18.49
N GLU A 475 -16.55 -29.25 19.35
CA GLU A 475 -16.92 -29.95 20.56
C GLU A 475 -17.74 -28.98 21.41
N SER A 476 -19.06 -29.18 21.40
CA SER A 476 -19.95 -28.53 22.35
C SER A 476 -19.44 -28.84 23.76
N ALA A 477 -19.43 -27.85 24.65
CA ALA A 477 -19.01 -28.02 26.05
C ALA A 477 -19.83 -29.11 26.80
N MET A 478 -20.92 -29.60 26.22
CA MET A 478 -21.65 -30.78 26.70
C MET A 478 -20.87 -32.10 26.53
N ASN A 479 -19.92 -32.20 25.59
CA ASN A 479 -19.14 -33.42 25.36
C ASN A 479 -17.94 -33.56 26.32
N GLN A 480 -17.46 -32.47 26.94
CA GLN A 480 -16.37 -32.55 27.93
C GLN A 480 -16.79 -33.29 29.22
N ASN A 481 -18.09 -33.34 29.52
CA ASN A 481 -18.61 -34.11 30.66
C ASN A 481 -19.09 -35.52 30.28
N ALA A 482 -19.06 -35.90 29.00
CA ALA A 482 -19.39 -37.27 28.58
C ALA A 482 -18.21 -38.23 28.79
N ALA A 483 -16.97 -37.76 28.60
CA ALA A 483 -15.75 -38.56 28.82
C ALA A 483 -15.39 -38.78 30.31
N ALA A 484 -16.04 -38.06 31.23
CA ALA A 484 -15.83 -38.19 32.68
C ALA A 484 -16.89 -39.08 33.38
N ASN A 485 -17.91 -39.57 32.65
CA ASN A 485 -19.00 -40.38 33.20
C ASN A 485 -19.12 -41.78 32.55
N ASP A 486 -18.14 -42.21 31.75
CA ASP A 486 -18.16 -43.47 30.98
C ASP A 486 -17.86 -44.75 31.80
N ASP A 487 -17.89 -44.66 33.14
CA ASP A 487 -17.63 -45.81 34.03
C ASP A 487 -18.74 -46.09 35.06
N THR A 488 -19.94 -45.53 34.90
CA THR A 488 -21.05 -45.74 35.86
C THR A 488 -22.18 -46.66 35.39
N PHE A 489 -22.11 -47.21 34.17
CA PHE A 489 -23.08 -48.20 33.68
C PHE A 489 -22.41 -49.31 32.86
N ARG A 490 -21.59 -50.13 33.55
CA ARG A 490 -21.23 -51.47 33.06
C ARG A 490 -22.00 -52.50 33.90
N PRO A 491 -23.03 -53.17 33.36
CA PRO A 491 -23.60 -54.33 34.03
C PRO A 491 -22.64 -55.51 33.85
N ASP A 492 -22.16 -56.10 34.95
CA ASP A 492 -21.08 -57.11 34.95
C ASP A 492 -21.44 -58.46 34.33
N THR A 493 -22.67 -58.67 33.84
CA THR A 493 -23.06 -59.91 33.15
C THR A 493 -24.28 -59.68 32.28
N PHE A 494 -24.19 -60.00 30.98
CA PHE A 494 -25.38 -60.14 30.13
C PHE A 494 -26.06 -61.50 30.41
N PRO A 495 -27.40 -61.55 30.55
CA PRO A 495 -28.11 -62.81 30.71
C PRO A 495 -27.96 -63.66 29.45
N THR A 496 -27.82 -64.97 29.62
CA THR A 496 -27.79 -65.90 28.47
C THR A 496 -29.17 -65.93 27.77
N PRO A 497 -29.24 -66.25 26.47
CA PRO A 497 -30.49 -66.23 25.71
C PRO A 497 -31.64 -67.05 26.34
N ASP A 498 -31.33 -68.17 27.00
CA ASP A 498 -32.31 -69.00 27.70
C ASP A 498 -32.90 -68.34 28.96
N GLN A 499 -32.14 -67.46 29.62
CA GLN A 499 -32.60 -66.68 30.77
C GLN A 499 -33.39 -65.43 30.36
N ALA A 500 -33.15 -64.90 29.17
CA ALA A 500 -33.86 -63.73 28.65
C ALA A 500 -35.22 -64.09 28.03
N PHE A 501 -35.34 -65.27 27.41
CA PHE A 501 -36.55 -65.62 26.62
C PHE A 501 -37.25 -66.91 27.05
N GLY A 502 -36.71 -67.66 28.01
CA GLY A 502 -37.31 -68.90 28.51
C GLY A 502 -37.19 -70.06 27.51
N SER A 503 -36.81 -71.23 28.01
CA SER A 503 -36.66 -72.44 27.19
C SER A 503 -38.01 -72.98 26.74
N SER A 504 -38.28 -73.00 25.44
CA SER A 504 -39.36 -73.79 24.85
C SER A 504 -38.85 -74.66 23.69
N MET A 505 -38.30 -75.81 24.05
CA MET A 505 -38.32 -77.05 23.25
C MET A 505 -38.57 -78.17 24.28
N ASN A 506 -39.50 -79.10 24.13
CA ASN A 506 -40.15 -79.62 22.94
C ASN A 506 -41.33 -80.49 23.45
N ASP A 507 -42.51 -80.48 22.82
CA ASP A 507 -43.20 -81.76 22.51
C ASP A 507 -44.38 -81.58 21.55
N GLY A 508 -44.42 -82.44 20.52
CA GLY A 508 -45.68 -82.87 19.90
C GLY A 508 -46.07 -82.29 18.53
N GLY A 509 -45.52 -82.87 17.46
CA GLY A 509 -46.36 -83.48 16.40
C GLY A 509 -46.81 -82.67 15.18
N PHE A 510 -46.53 -83.26 14.01
CA PHE A 510 -47.26 -83.21 12.72
C PHE A 510 -46.97 -82.08 11.70
N ASP A 511 -46.20 -82.48 10.67
CA ASP A 511 -46.50 -82.45 9.23
C ASP A 511 -47.16 -81.23 8.54
N ARG A 512 -46.44 -80.79 7.48
CA ARG A 512 -46.85 -80.50 6.09
C ARG A 512 -46.64 -79.08 5.55
N ASP A 513 -45.84 -79.05 4.48
CA ASP A 513 -45.97 -78.36 3.19
C ASP A 513 -46.55 -76.93 3.15
N GLY A 514 -45.81 -76.03 2.48
CA GLY A 514 -46.39 -74.81 1.92
C GLY A 514 -45.36 -73.71 1.65
N GLU A 515 -45.16 -73.46 0.36
CA GLU A 515 -44.56 -72.25 -0.20
C GLU A 515 -45.21 -70.97 0.39
N ASP A 516 -44.46 -69.87 0.52
CA ASP A 516 -44.81 -68.61 -0.16
C ASP A 516 -43.92 -67.42 0.26
N GLU A 517 -43.35 -66.82 -0.79
CA GLU A 517 -43.17 -65.40 -1.09
C GLU A 517 -42.94 -64.36 0.02
N VAL A 518 -41.76 -63.74 -0.07
CA VAL A 518 -41.43 -62.38 0.36
C VAL A 518 -42.18 -61.33 -0.45
N PRO A 519 -42.63 -60.23 0.21
CA PRO A 519 -42.78 -58.95 -0.47
C PRO A 519 -41.87 -57.86 0.14
N PHE A 520 -41.10 -57.24 -0.75
CA PHE A 520 -40.47 -55.89 -0.75
C PHE A 520 -39.97 -55.26 0.54
#